data_AF-A0A534TZN3-F1
#
_entry.id   AF-A0A534TZN3-F1
#
_cell.length_a   1.000
_cell.length_b   1.000
_cell.length_c   1.000
_cell.angle_alpha   90.00
_cell.angle_beta   90.00
_cell.angle_gamma   90.00
#
_symmetry.space_group_name_H-M   'P 1'
#
loop_
_entity.id
_entity.type
_entity.pdbx_description
1 polymer ?
#
loop_
_entity_poly.entity_id
_entity_poly.type
_entity_poly.pdbx_seq_one_letter_code
_entity_poly.pdbx_strand_id
1 'polypeptide(L)' 'ILPFLVESDEAGTPVVVHCSGGLGRTGHIVAAWLVRRRGLSVDDALEIVSRERNPREAVECGYATEKELRCLLGGKPGL' A
#
# COMPACT_ATOMS: atom_id res chain seq x y z
N ILE A 1 1.98 -10.51 -3.07
CA ILE A 1 2.84 -9.87 -2.05
C ILE A 1 2.15 -9.67 -0.70
N LEU A 2 0.86 -9.28 -0.64
CA LEU A 2 0.17 -9.11 0.65
C LEU A 2 0.16 -10.37 1.55
N PRO A 3 -0.13 -11.59 1.06
CA PRO A 3 -0.02 -12.80 1.89
C PRO A 3 1.38 -13.01 2.48
N PHE A 4 2.43 -12.72 1.71
CA PHE A 4 3.81 -12.79 2.20
C PHE A 4 4.09 -11.77 3.33
N LEU A 5 3.58 -10.54 3.20
CA LEU A 5 3.71 -9.52 4.26
C LEU A 5 2.91 -9.89 5.51
N VAL A 6 1.79 -10.59 5.34
CA VAL A 6 0.97 -11.15 6.43
C VAL A 6 1.75 -12.22 7.18
N GLU A 7 2.22 -13.23 6.45
CA GLU A 7 2.95 -14.37 7.02
C GLU A 7 4.24 -13.92 7.71
N SER A 8 4.97 -12.97 7.11
CA SER A 8 6.20 -12.45 7.71
C SER A 8 5.94 -11.65 8.98
N ASP A 9 4.86 -10.85 9.02
CA ASP A 9 4.44 -10.12 10.21
C ASP A 9 4.03 -11.05 11.35
N GLU A 10 3.23 -12.08 11.04
CA GLU A 10 2.84 -13.12 11.99
C GLU A 10 4.06 -13.90 12.54
N ALA A 11 5.06 -14.13 11.69
CA ALA A 11 6.32 -14.78 12.07
C ALA A 11 7.34 -13.83 12.73
N GLY A 12 7.05 -12.54 12.88
CA GLY A 12 8.00 -11.55 13.39
C GLY A 12 9.28 -11.40 12.56
N THR A 13 9.21 -11.73 11.27
CA THR A 13 10.37 -11.72 10.36
C THR A 13 10.48 -10.38 9.65
N PRO A 14 11.63 -9.66 9.74
CA PRO A 14 11.81 -8.40 9.03
C PRO A 14 11.69 -8.55 7.50
N VAL A 15 11.00 -7.60 6.87
CA VAL A 15 10.79 -7.58 5.41
C VAL A 15 11.24 -6.26 4.81
N VAL A 16 11.95 -6.34 3.68
CA VAL A 16 12.22 -5.19 2.81
C VAL A 16 11.23 -5.19 1.65
N VAL A 17 10.47 -4.09 1.50
CA VAL A 17 9.62 -3.84 0.32
C VAL A 17 10.30 -2.77 -0.52
N HIS A 18 10.57 -3.09 -1.78
CA HIS A 18 11.16 -2.13 -2.72
C HIS A 18 10.55 -2.26 -4.12
N CYS A 19 10.80 -1.25 -4.94
CA CYS A 19 10.59 -1.29 -6.39
C CYS A 19 11.87 -0.77 -7.07
N SER A 20 11.77 -0.20 -8.28
CA SER A 20 12.95 0.41 -8.93
C SER A 20 13.40 1.69 -8.21
N GLY A 21 12.49 2.64 -7.97
CA GLY A 21 12.81 3.90 -7.28
C GLY A 21 12.48 3.89 -5.78
N GLY A 22 11.86 2.83 -5.27
CA GLY A 22 11.47 2.73 -3.87
C GLY A 22 10.31 3.64 -3.44
N LEU A 23 9.66 4.38 -4.34
CA LEU A 23 8.63 5.39 -4.01
C LEU A 23 7.20 4.93 -4.32
N GLY A 24 6.84 4.82 -5.60
CA GLY A 24 5.47 4.50 -6.09
C GLY A 24 4.89 3.19 -5.60
N ARG A 25 5.26 2.09 -6.27
CA ARG A 25 4.80 0.72 -5.96
C ARG A 25 5.11 0.31 -4.52
N THR A 26 6.24 0.76 -3.98
CA THR A 26 6.57 0.54 -2.57
C THR A 26 5.53 1.19 -1.67
N GLY A 27 5.24 2.48 -1.85
CA GLY A 27 4.22 3.19 -1.07
C GLY A 27 2.84 2.53 -1.23
N HIS A 28 2.45 2.18 -2.46
CA HIS A 28 1.17 1.52 -2.70
C HIS A 28 1.02 0.20 -1.93
N ILE A 29 2.04 -0.68 -1.96
CA ILE A 29 2.00 -1.96 -1.24
C ILE A 29 2.01 -1.75 0.27
N VAL A 30 2.80 -0.82 0.79
CA VAL A 30 2.81 -0.51 2.24
C VAL A 30 1.46 0.03 2.69
N ALA A 31 0.84 0.94 1.94
CA ALA A 31 -0.50 1.45 2.22
C ALA A 31 -1.54 0.31 2.21
N ALA A 32 -1.49 -0.57 1.20
CA ALA A 32 -2.40 -1.70 1.10
C ALA A 32 -2.29 -2.67 2.28
N TRP A 33 -1.08 -2.88 2.80
CA TRP A 33 -0.83 -3.71 3.97
C TRP A 33 -1.34 -3.05 5.26
N LEU A 34 -1.11 -1.75 5.45
CA LEU A 34 -1.65 -1.00 6.60
C LEU A 34 -3.18 -1.07 6.66
N VAL A 35 -3.85 -0.89 5.52
CA VAL A 35 -5.32 -1.02 5.46
C VAL A 35 -5.75 -2.43 5.85
N ARG A 36 -5.20 -3.46 5.18
CA ARG A 36 -5.67 -4.84 5.33
C ARG A 36 -5.30 -5.52 6.64
N ARG A 37 -4.16 -5.16 7.23
CA ARG A 37 -3.59 -5.88 8.39
C ARG A 37 -3.45 -5.06 9.65
N ARG A 38 -3.49 -3.74 9.53
CA ARG A 38 -3.53 -2.84 10.68
C ARG A 38 -4.89 -2.16 10.84
N GLY A 39 -5.82 -2.38 9.90
CA GLY A 39 -7.20 -1.88 9.99
C GLY A 39 -7.30 -0.36 9.83
N LEU A 40 -6.28 0.28 9.24
CA LEU A 40 -6.32 1.71 8.99
C LEU A 40 -7.34 2.04 7.90
N SER A 41 -7.92 3.24 7.97
CA SER A 41 -8.66 3.77 6.83
C SER A 41 -7.73 3.98 5.64
N VAL A 42 -8.29 4.00 4.44
CA VAL A 42 -7.50 4.27 3.22
C VAL A 42 -6.82 5.64 3.30
N ASP A 43 -7.51 6.64 3.86
CA ASP A 43 -6.96 7.99 4.03
C ASP A 43 -5.79 8.02 5.01
N ASP A 44 -5.92 7.40 6.19
CA ASP A 44 -4.84 7.35 7.19
C ASP A 44 -3.61 6.60 6.65
N ALA A 45 -3.83 5.46 5.97
CA ALA A 45 -2.76 4.69 5.38
C ALA A 45 -2.01 5.48 4.31
N LEU A 46 -2.75 6.22 3.46
CA LEU A 46 -2.16 7.09 2.46
C LEU A 46 -1.40 8.26 3.09
N GLU A 47 -1.94 8.91 4.13
CA GLU A 47 -1.26 10.01 4.82
C GLU A 47 0.05 9.56 5.46
N ILE A 48 0.02 8.45 6.22
CA ILE A 48 1.20 7.92 6.91
C ILE A 48 2.30 7.56 5.90
N VAL A 49 1.94 6.86 4.83
CA VAL A 49 2.91 6.39 3.83
C VAL A 49 3.47 7.54 2.99
N SER A 50 2.66 8.57 2.74
CA SER A 50 3.06 9.76 1.99
C SER A 50 4.17 10.59 2.66
N ARG A 51 4.50 10.33 3.94
CA ARG A 51 5.62 11.01 4.63
C ARG A 51 6.99 10.61 4.08
N GLU A 52 7.12 9.39 3.58
CA GLU A 52 8.41 8.81 3.17
C GLU A 52 8.39 8.20 1.77
N ARG A 53 7.20 7.97 1.21
CA ARG A 53 6.96 7.27 -0.06
C ARG A 53 5.88 7.99 -0.85
N ASN A 54 5.63 7.57 -2.09
CA ASN A 54 4.60 8.18 -2.92
C ASN A 54 3.57 7.14 -3.42
N PRO A 55 2.57 6.76 -2.60
CA PRO A 55 1.53 5.81 -3.03
C PRO A 55 0.64 6.34 -4.17
N ARG A 56 0.70 7.65 -4.47
CA ARG A 56 -0.07 8.34 -5.51
C ARG A 56 0.69 8.57 -6.81
N GLU A 57 1.95 8.11 -6.92
CA GLU A 57 2.81 8.33 -8.11
C GLU A 57 2.10 7.94 -9.42
N ALA A 58 1.40 6.80 -9.45
CA ALA A 58 0.66 6.38 -10.65
C ALA A 58 -0.51 7.32 -11.01
N VAL A 59 -1.14 7.94 -10.01
CA VAL A 59 -2.20 8.94 -10.20
C VAL A 59 -1.60 10.25 -10.71
N GLU A 60 -0.51 10.70 -10.10
CA GLU A 60 0.21 11.92 -10.49
C GLU A 60 0.76 11.85 -11.92
N CYS A 61 1.21 10.66 -12.35
CA CYS A 61 1.66 10.44 -13.72
C CYS A 61 0.52 10.16 -14.72
N GLY A 62 -0.74 10.13 -14.29
CA GLY A 62 -1.89 9.88 -15.17
C GLY A 62 -2.05 8.43 -15.63
N TYR A 63 -1.41 7.46 -14.96
CA TYR A 63 -1.54 6.03 -15.24
C TYR A 63 -2.70 5.37 -14.46
N ALA A 64 -3.26 6.06 -13.47
CA ALA A 64 -4.41 5.62 -12.69
C ALA A 64 -5.22 6.82 -12.20
N THR A 65 -6.45 6.57 -11.76
CA THR A 65 -7.30 7.56 -11.09
C THR A 65 -7.21 7.43 -9.57
N GLU A 66 -7.49 8.51 -8.83
CA GLU A 66 -7.60 8.48 -7.36
C GLU A 66 -8.66 7.46 -6.89
N LYS A 67 -9.73 7.29 -7.67
CA LYS A 67 -10.77 6.29 -7.40
C LYS A 67 -10.22 4.87 -7.50
N GLU A 68 -9.46 4.55 -8.56
CA GLU A 68 -8.85 3.22 -8.72
C GLU A 68 -7.86 2.92 -7.60
N LEU A 69 -7.01 3.89 -7.24
CA LEU A 69 -6.09 3.78 -6.11
C LEU A 69 -6.86 3.39 -4.83
N ARG A 70 -7.89 4.17 -4.49
CA ARG A 70 -8.69 3.94 -3.27
C ARG A 70 -9.42 2.60 -3.29
N CYS A 71 -9.99 2.20 -4.44
CA CYS A 71 -10.63 0.89 -4.59
C CYS A 71 -9.63 -0.27 -4.41
N LEU A 72 -8.40 -0.16 -4.93
CA LEU A 72 -7.38 -1.20 -4.77
C LEU A 72 -6.92 -1.32 -3.29
N LEU A 73 -6.76 -0.19 -2.61
CA LEU A 73 -6.36 -0.14 -1.21
C LEU A 73 -7.46 -0.65 -0.27
N GLY A 74 -8.70 -0.22 -0.46
CA GLY A 74 -9.85 -0.65 0.34
C GLY A 74 -10.26 -2.11 0.15
N GLY A 75 -9.69 -2.79 -0.85
CA GLY A 75 -10.07 -4.15 -1.22
C GLY A 75 -11.31 -4.17 -2.12
N LYS A 76 -11.41 -5.21 -2.96
CA LYS A 76 -12.70 -5.52 -3.57
C LYS A 76 -13.61 -6.04 -2.45
N PRO A 77 -14.86 -5.57 -2.32
CA PRO A 77 -15.81 -6.24 -1.45
C PRO A 77 -15.93 -7.71 -1.90
N GLY A 78 -15.63 -8.66 -1.01
CA GLY A 78 -15.80 -10.09 -1.26
C GLY A 78 -14.52 -10.92 -1.50
N LEU A 79 -13.35 -10.48 -1.03
CA LEU A 79 -12.16 -11.32 -0.84
C LEU A 79 -11.70 -11.26 0.61
#